data_AF-A0AAQ2I354-F1
#
_entry.id   AF-A0AAQ2I354-F1
#
_cell.length_a   1.000
_cell.length_b   1.000
_cell.length_c   1.000
_cell.angle_alpha   90.00
_cell.angle_beta   90.00
_cell.angle_gamma   90.00
#
_symmetry.space_group_name_H-M   'P 1'
#
loop_
_entity.id
_entity.type
_entity.pdbx_description
1 polymer ?
#
loop_
_entity_poly.entity_id
_entity_poly.type
_entity_poly.pdbx_seq_one_letter_code
_entity_poly.pdbx_strand_id
1 'polypeptide(L)'
;MSKATPATHKAVRRPRCKYCQKQFRTTSIKKIYCTPQCQKEATKKKRRVCRTNRATHSAFFYHLAYECERAGTLQILTGHTVESLVALYDVYKLKLKANRYGETKEFEISHIHPVQGDSDAIGLYHASNLVVVPTKLNREHGTQHTGHGLSINRNALVSKHSVEKGAPRKQTVQRIIAFLGADVVADAVKIAKIQPTQRHKVLSWLHDNLDPTVPEQRTHLDVLDAMSGKALAALKAKLEGKEGSGFQIKTTILTPFQVLSQELERHAQHRPELTEVLDIICKRVSPFTALHMSRTTLSADETQAVFDVLHGKPVEAIRDVLTEFVERHTSIVDNGERIPAYQPIVFKAQHPARVVATLPAPVSVADDARSFADYLDREELDAVPMLLPLSEVYQMAPLADQGQPLPWD
;
A
#
# COMPACT_ATOMS: atom_id res chain seq x y z
N MET A 1 62.45 -26.95 -36.29
CA MET A 1 61.94 -25.85 -37.13
C MET A 1 60.55 -25.43 -36.62
N SER A 2 60.49 -24.32 -35.91
CA SER A 2 59.24 -23.80 -35.34
C SER A 2 58.49 -23.01 -36.41
N LYS A 3 57.32 -23.50 -36.84
CA LYS A 3 56.48 -22.81 -37.85
C LYS A 3 56.00 -21.47 -37.30
N ALA A 4 56.45 -20.37 -37.91
CA ALA A 4 55.95 -19.03 -37.63
C ALA A 4 54.46 -18.94 -38.04
N THR A 5 53.61 -18.63 -37.08
CA THR A 5 52.17 -18.41 -37.31
C THR A 5 51.96 -17.02 -37.91
N PRO A 6 51.21 -16.87 -39.02
CA PRO A 6 50.99 -15.56 -39.64
C PRO A 6 50.15 -14.66 -38.73
N ALA A 7 50.66 -13.45 -38.46
CA ALA A 7 49.96 -12.43 -37.68
C ALA A 7 48.74 -11.92 -38.44
N THR A 8 47.54 -12.29 -37.99
CA THR A 8 46.28 -11.76 -38.51
C THR A 8 46.04 -10.36 -37.95
N HIS A 9 46.39 -9.33 -38.71
CA HIS A 9 46.07 -7.94 -38.35
C HIS A 9 44.56 -7.68 -38.47
N LYS A 10 43.89 -7.46 -37.34
CA LYS A 10 42.46 -7.11 -37.30
C LYS A 10 42.23 -5.74 -37.94
N ALA A 11 41.30 -5.67 -38.90
CA ALA A 11 40.94 -4.42 -39.58
C ALA A 11 40.53 -3.32 -38.59
N VAL A 12 41.17 -2.15 -38.69
CA VAL A 12 40.88 -0.99 -37.83
C VAL A 12 39.71 -0.20 -38.41
N ARG A 13 38.69 -0.01 -37.59
CA ARG A 13 37.47 0.72 -37.93
C ARG A 13 37.45 2.10 -37.29
N ARG A 14 36.68 3.03 -37.86
CA ARG A 14 36.48 4.41 -37.34
C ARG A 14 34.99 4.78 -37.13
N PRO A 15 34.25 4.08 -36.26
CA PRO A 15 32.86 4.45 -35.94
C PRO A 15 32.75 5.82 -35.24
N ARG A 16 31.57 6.44 -35.32
CA ARG A 16 31.20 7.60 -34.49
C ARG A 16 30.63 7.15 -33.15
N CYS A 17 31.07 7.78 -32.06
CA CYS A 17 30.57 7.52 -30.72
C CYS A 17 29.09 7.93 -30.60
N LYS A 18 28.21 7.03 -30.16
CA LYS A 18 26.77 7.36 -30.01
C LYS A 18 26.46 8.44 -28.96
N TYR A 19 27.43 8.78 -28.10
CA TYR A 19 27.26 9.80 -27.07
C TYR A 19 27.80 11.17 -27.51
N CYS A 20 29.12 11.30 -27.70
CA CYS A 20 29.77 12.56 -28.03
C CYS A 20 29.91 12.82 -29.54
N GLN A 21 29.44 11.90 -30.39
CA GLN A 21 29.48 11.96 -31.86
C GLN A 21 30.89 12.02 -32.48
N LYS A 22 31.96 12.04 -31.67
CA LYS A 22 33.35 11.99 -32.14
C LYS A 22 33.68 10.63 -32.77
N GLN A 23 34.44 10.65 -33.86
CA GLN A 23 35.00 9.44 -34.45
C GLN A 23 36.10 8.86 -33.54
N PHE A 24 36.17 7.54 -33.43
CA PHE A 24 37.22 6.86 -32.67
C PHE A 24 37.68 5.59 -33.37
N ARG A 25 38.93 5.18 -33.13
CA ARG A 25 39.51 3.97 -33.73
C ARG A 25 39.22 2.74 -32.86
N THR A 26 38.81 1.64 -33.47
CA THR A 26 38.60 0.35 -32.79
C THR A 26 38.77 -0.82 -33.75
N THR A 27 39.29 -1.95 -33.26
CA THR A 27 39.31 -3.22 -33.99
C THR A 27 38.09 -4.09 -33.68
N SER A 28 37.34 -3.76 -32.61
CA SER A 28 36.13 -4.49 -32.21
C SER A 28 34.89 -3.96 -32.90
N ILE A 29 34.08 -4.88 -33.45
CA ILE A 29 32.78 -4.56 -34.08
C ILE A 29 31.73 -4.14 -33.06
N LYS A 30 31.81 -4.65 -31.84
CA LYS A 30 30.84 -4.41 -30.75
C LYS A 30 31.07 -3.08 -30.03
N LYS A 31 32.22 -2.41 -30.23
CA LYS A 31 32.55 -1.17 -29.52
C LYS A 31 31.81 0.02 -30.15
N ILE A 32 30.90 0.61 -29.38
CA ILE A 32 29.99 1.68 -29.83
C ILE A 32 30.39 3.07 -29.26
N TYR A 33 31.15 3.09 -28.16
CA TYR A 33 31.55 4.31 -27.46
C TYR A 33 33.07 4.51 -27.51
N CYS A 34 33.51 5.77 -27.62
CA CYS A 34 34.93 6.11 -27.67
C CYS A 34 35.65 5.85 -26.34
N THR A 35 35.01 6.19 -25.22
CA THR A 35 35.55 6.03 -23.86
C THR A 35 34.55 5.32 -22.92
N PRO A 36 35.04 4.68 -21.84
CA PRO A 36 34.17 4.14 -20.79
C PRO A 36 33.28 5.22 -20.16
N GLN A 37 33.75 6.46 -20.07
CA GLN A 37 32.96 7.58 -19.56
C GLN A 37 31.75 7.89 -20.46
N CYS A 38 31.96 8.00 -21.78
CA CYS A 38 30.85 8.19 -22.71
C CYS A 38 29.84 7.03 -22.65
N GLN A 39 30.29 5.80 -22.44
CA GLN A 39 29.40 4.66 -22.22
C GLN A 39 28.60 4.81 -20.92
N LYS A 40 29.25 5.20 -19.81
CA LYS A 40 28.59 5.44 -18.51
C LYS A 40 27.54 6.55 -18.63
N GLU A 41 27.86 7.66 -19.27
CA GLU A 41 26.97 8.80 -19.44
C GLU A 41 25.78 8.49 -20.37
N ALA A 42 26.02 7.80 -21.49
CA ALA A 42 24.94 7.32 -22.36
C ALA A 42 24.01 6.35 -21.62
N THR A 43 24.58 5.44 -20.83
CA THR A 43 23.80 4.48 -20.03
C THR A 43 23.02 5.20 -18.94
N LYS A 44 23.59 6.22 -18.28
CA LYS A 44 22.90 7.07 -17.30
C LYS A 44 21.71 7.79 -17.94
N LYS A 45 21.92 8.40 -19.11
CA LYS A 45 20.84 9.07 -19.87
C LYS A 45 19.74 8.10 -20.27
N LYS A 46 20.08 6.92 -20.80
CA LYS A 46 19.10 5.87 -21.16
C LYS A 46 18.29 5.41 -19.95
N ARG A 47 18.96 5.18 -18.80
CA ARG A 47 18.30 4.77 -17.55
C ARG A 47 17.37 5.87 -17.03
N ARG A 48 17.78 7.14 -17.09
CA ARG A 48 16.94 8.27 -16.71
C ARG A 48 15.65 8.31 -17.54
N VAL A 49 15.78 8.28 -18.87
CA VAL A 49 14.61 8.30 -19.78
C VAL A 49 13.67 7.12 -19.52
N CYS A 50 14.22 5.92 -19.29
CA CYS A 50 13.41 4.75 -18.95
C CYS A 50 12.67 4.94 -17.60
N ARG A 51 13.32 5.51 -16.58
CA ARG A 51 12.71 5.76 -15.27
C ARG A 51 11.64 6.85 -15.33
N THR A 52 11.89 7.96 -16.02
CA THR A 52 10.89 9.00 -16.22
C THR A 52 9.71 8.47 -17.02
N ASN A 53 9.94 7.61 -18.03
CA ASN A 53 8.86 6.96 -18.77
C ASN A 53 8.01 6.06 -17.84
N ARG A 54 8.65 5.32 -16.93
CA ARG A 54 7.93 4.56 -15.90
C ARG A 54 7.07 5.45 -14.99
N ALA A 55 7.57 6.62 -14.60
CA ALA A 55 6.79 7.60 -13.84
C ALA A 55 5.54 8.03 -14.61
N THR A 56 5.70 8.43 -15.88
CA THR A 56 4.62 8.91 -16.77
C THR A 56 3.43 7.96 -16.83
N HIS A 57 3.67 6.66 -16.72
CA HIS A 57 2.65 5.62 -16.85
C HIS A 57 2.34 4.88 -15.55
N SER A 58 2.72 5.44 -14.41
CA SER A 58 2.47 4.84 -13.10
C SER A 58 1.17 5.35 -12.46
N ALA A 59 0.49 4.48 -11.70
CA ALA A 59 -0.72 4.84 -10.97
C ALA A 59 -0.46 5.96 -9.95
N PHE A 60 0.71 5.95 -9.30
CA PHE A 60 1.10 6.97 -8.34
C PHE A 60 1.17 8.37 -8.94
N PHE A 61 1.84 8.54 -10.10
CA PHE A 61 1.90 9.85 -10.73
C PHE A 61 0.55 10.29 -11.32
N TYR A 62 -0.30 9.37 -11.76
CA TYR A 62 -1.69 9.71 -12.11
C TYR A 62 -2.51 10.18 -10.90
N HIS A 63 -2.26 9.60 -9.73
CA HIS A 63 -2.84 10.10 -8.49
C HIS A 63 -2.30 11.49 -8.13
N LEU A 64 -0.99 11.75 -8.27
CA LEU A 64 -0.45 13.10 -8.10
C LEU A 64 -1.07 14.11 -9.07
N ALA A 65 -1.27 13.73 -10.33
CA ALA A 65 -1.94 14.57 -11.32
C ALA A 65 -3.39 14.91 -10.93
N TYR A 66 -4.12 13.93 -10.39
CA TYR A 66 -5.47 14.14 -9.86
C TYR A 66 -5.47 15.13 -8.67
N GLU A 67 -4.52 15.00 -7.75
CA GLU A 67 -4.44 15.93 -6.60
C GLU A 67 -4.01 17.34 -7.03
N CYS A 68 -3.11 17.47 -8.02
CA CYS A 68 -2.76 18.76 -8.61
C CYS A 68 -3.94 19.42 -9.32
N GLU A 69 -4.77 18.63 -10.01
CA GLU A 69 -6.01 19.11 -10.64
C GLU A 69 -7.02 19.57 -9.58
N ARG A 70 -7.21 18.79 -8.51
CA ARG A 70 -8.08 19.14 -7.39
C ARG A 70 -7.63 20.43 -6.67
N ALA A 71 -6.33 20.64 -6.57
CA ALA A 71 -5.74 21.86 -6.02
C ALA A 71 -5.71 23.05 -6.99
N GLY A 72 -5.87 22.80 -8.29
CA GLY A 72 -5.73 23.81 -9.35
C GLY A 72 -4.29 24.29 -9.59
N THR A 73 -3.27 23.65 -8.99
CA THR A 73 -1.87 24.07 -9.11
C THR A 73 -0.88 22.92 -8.89
N LEU A 74 0.25 22.95 -9.60
CA LEU A 74 1.39 22.04 -9.38
C LEU A 74 2.18 22.39 -8.12
N GLN A 75 2.04 23.61 -7.59
CA GLN A 75 2.83 24.10 -6.45
C GLN A 75 2.49 23.40 -5.13
N ILE A 76 1.43 22.59 -5.05
CA ILE A 76 1.23 21.68 -3.91
C ILE A 76 2.39 20.68 -3.76
N LEU A 77 3.16 20.44 -4.82
CA LEU A 77 4.33 19.56 -4.84
C LEU A 77 5.65 20.29 -4.54
N THR A 78 5.59 21.52 -4.03
CA THR A 78 6.78 22.30 -3.71
C THR A 78 7.52 21.69 -2.51
N GLY A 79 8.86 21.75 -2.54
CA GLY A 79 9.71 21.27 -1.45
C GLY A 79 10.08 19.79 -1.51
N HIS A 80 9.69 19.08 -2.57
CA HIS A 80 10.01 17.67 -2.71
C HIS A 80 11.47 17.38 -3.06
N THR A 81 12.16 16.66 -2.18
CA THR A 81 13.40 15.93 -2.46
C THR A 81 13.11 14.48 -2.90
N VAL A 82 14.16 13.73 -3.29
CA VAL A 82 14.05 12.31 -3.63
C VAL A 82 13.45 11.51 -2.46
N GLU A 83 13.93 11.76 -1.24
CA GLU A 83 13.52 11.08 -0.01
C GLU A 83 12.06 11.39 0.30
N SER A 84 11.67 12.66 0.19
CA SER A 84 10.28 13.06 0.45
C SER A 84 9.27 12.46 -0.54
N LEU A 85 9.66 12.27 -1.81
CA LEU A 85 8.81 11.62 -2.81
C LEU A 85 8.68 10.11 -2.55
N VAL A 86 9.75 9.49 -2.05
CA VAL A 86 9.71 8.09 -1.62
C VAL A 86 8.77 7.95 -0.42
N ALA A 87 8.88 8.83 0.58
CA ALA A 87 7.97 8.84 1.73
C ALA A 87 6.51 9.08 1.30
N LEU A 88 6.27 9.98 0.35
CA LEU A 88 4.93 10.21 -0.21
C LEU A 88 4.39 8.97 -0.92
N TYR A 89 5.25 8.26 -1.66
CA TYR A 89 4.87 6.99 -2.27
C TYR A 89 4.57 5.90 -1.23
N ASP A 90 5.25 5.91 -0.08
CA ASP A 90 4.96 5.00 1.03
C ASP A 90 3.57 5.24 1.64
N VAL A 91 3.17 6.50 1.82
CA VAL A 91 1.80 6.87 2.23
C VAL A 91 0.78 6.35 1.21
N TYR A 92 1.03 6.55 -0.09
CA TYR A 92 0.18 6.03 -1.15
C TYR A 92 0.07 4.49 -1.12
N LYS A 93 1.19 3.78 -0.90
CA LYS A 93 1.18 2.32 -0.76
C LYS A 93 0.41 1.87 0.47
N LEU A 94 0.54 2.57 1.61
CA LEU A 94 -0.20 2.24 2.82
C LEU A 94 -1.71 2.34 2.57
N LYS A 95 -2.16 3.42 1.93
CA LYS A 95 -3.57 3.57 1.51
C LYS A 95 -4.03 2.41 0.61
N LEU A 96 -3.23 2.01 -0.38
CA LEU A 96 -3.56 0.86 -1.23
C LEU A 96 -3.63 -0.44 -0.43
N LYS A 97 -2.66 -0.69 0.46
CA LYS A 97 -2.62 -1.89 1.29
C LYS A 97 -3.82 -1.96 2.23
N ALA A 98 -4.17 -0.85 2.89
CA ALA A 98 -5.31 -0.75 3.80
C ALA A 98 -6.64 -1.03 3.08
N ASN A 99 -6.76 -0.57 1.84
CA ASN A 99 -7.94 -0.81 0.98
C ASN A 99 -7.86 -2.10 0.15
N ARG A 100 -6.97 -3.04 0.50
CA ARG A 100 -6.82 -4.32 -0.21
C ARG A 100 -6.65 -4.14 -1.72
N TYR A 101 -5.87 -3.13 -2.11
CA TYR A 101 -5.61 -2.73 -3.49
C TYR A 101 -6.86 -2.39 -4.33
N GLY A 102 -7.95 -1.97 -3.68
CA GLY A 102 -9.18 -1.49 -4.32
C GLY A 102 -10.42 -2.34 -4.07
N GLU A 103 -10.30 -3.47 -3.37
CA GLU A 103 -11.48 -4.27 -2.99
C GLU A 103 -12.38 -3.55 -1.98
N THR A 104 -11.80 -2.70 -1.13
CA THR A 104 -12.54 -1.88 -0.17
C THR A 104 -12.20 -0.40 -0.33
N LYS A 105 -13.02 0.47 0.28
CA LYS A 105 -12.84 1.94 0.31
C LYS A 105 -12.94 2.47 1.74
N GLU A 106 -12.35 1.73 2.67
CA GLU A 106 -12.40 2.00 4.10
C GLU A 106 -11.45 3.13 4.52
N PHE A 107 -10.39 3.38 3.74
CA PHE A 107 -9.36 4.37 4.08
C PHE A 107 -9.11 5.37 2.94
N GLU A 108 -8.88 6.63 3.32
CA GLU A 108 -8.53 7.72 2.41
C GLU A 108 -7.27 8.45 2.91
N ILE A 109 -6.65 9.24 2.04
CA ILE A 109 -5.55 10.11 2.42
C ILE A 109 -6.18 11.46 2.80
N SER A 110 -6.10 11.80 4.08
CA SER A 110 -6.51 13.10 4.60
C SER A 110 -5.32 14.06 4.67
N HIS A 111 -5.62 15.35 4.55
CA HIS A 111 -4.65 16.42 4.73
C HIS A 111 -4.74 16.95 6.16
N ILE A 112 -3.59 17.23 6.78
CA ILE A 112 -3.54 17.93 8.07
C ILE A 112 -3.86 19.41 7.84
N HIS A 113 -3.14 20.07 6.92
CA HIS A 113 -3.55 21.35 6.37
C HIS A 113 -4.32 21.14 5.06
N PRO A 114 -5.60 21.50 4.97
CA PRO A 114 -6.44 21.14 3.84
C PRO A 114 -6.04 21.87 2.55
N VAL A 115 -6.35 21.24 1.41
CA VAL A 115 -6.12 21.84 0.08
C VAL A 115 -7.14 22.93 -0.21
N GLN A 116 -8.39 22.72 0.21
CA GLN A 116 -9.50 23.63 0.02
C GLN A 116 -10.05 23.99 1.40
N GLY A 117 -10.28 25.27 1.64
CA GLY A 117 -10.76 25.83 2.90
C GLY A 117 -10.74 27.35 2.87
N ASP A 118 -11.23 27.97 3.94
CA ASP A 118 -11.31 29.43 4.08
C ASP A 118 -9.97 30.10 4.42
N SER A 119 -8.90 29.32 4.55
CA SER A 119 -7.56 29.83 4.80
C SER A 119 -6.92 30.47 3.57
N ASP A 120 -6.13 31.53 3.79
CA ASP A 120 -5.28 32.17 2.78
C ASP A 120 -4.13 31.27 2.29
N ALA A 121 -4.08 30.02 2.73
CA ALA A 121 -3.06 29.05 2.40
C ALA A 121 -3.68 27.83 1.70
N ILE A 122 -2.82 27.04 1.06
CA ILE A 122 -3.16 25.76 0.45
C ILE A 122 -2.22 24.69 1.00
N GLY A 123 -2.78 23.58 1.44
CA GLY A 123 -2.04 22.42 1.93
C GLY A 123 -1.12 21.84 0.87
N LEU A 124 0.13 21.55 1.25
CA LEU A 124 1.09 20.88 0.37
C LEU A 124 0.81 19.37 0.34
N TYR A 125 1.00 18.75 -0.82
CA TYR A 125 0.82 17.31 -1.01
C TYR A 125 2.09 16.56 -0.63
N HIS A 126 2.47 16.68 0.64
CA HIS A 126 3.71 16.17 1.20
C HIS A 126 3.43 15.11 2.27
N ALA A 127 4.28 14.09 2.43
CA ALA A 127 4.04 13.00 3.38
C ALA A 127 3.79 13.51 4.82
N SER A 128 4.52 14.53 5.26
CA SER A 128 4.33 15.16 6.58
C SER A 128 3.04 15.99 6.72
N ASN A 129 2.33 16.27 5.65
CA ASN A 129 1.02 16.94 5.67
C ASN A 129 -0.15 15.98 5.40
N LEU A 130 0.13 14.70 5.16
CA LEU A 130 -0.87 13.70 4.81
C LEU A 130 -0.95 12.62 5.88
N VAL A 131 -2.11 12.00 6.04
CA VAL A 131 -2.34 10.83 6.90
C VAL A 131 -3.32 9.88 6.24
N VAL A 132 -3.08 8.56 6.30
CA VAL A 132 -4.07 7.56 5.90
C VAL A 132 -5.03 7.31 7.05
N VAL A 133 -6.32 7.55 6.82
CA VAL A 133 -7.35 7.54 7.88
C VAL A 133 -8.64 6.90 7.39
N PRO A 134 -9.53 6.45 8.30
CA PRO A 134 -10.83 5.94 7.91
C PRO A 134 -11.65 6.96 7.11
N THR A 135 -12.27 6.52 6.02
CA THR A 135 -13.05 7.35 5.09
C THR A 135 -14.16 8.13 5.80
N LYS A 136 -14.84 7.51 6.76
CA LYS A 136 -15.93 8.15 7.52
C LYS A 136 -15.43 9.38 8.27
N LEU A 137 -14.34 9.23 9.03
CA LEU A 137 -13.74 10.32 9.80
C LEU A 137 -13.20 11.44 8.92
N ASN A 138 -12.58 11.09 7.79
CA ASN A 138 -12.10 12.07 6.82
C ASN A 138 -13.24 12.96 6.29
N ARG A 139 -14.37 12.34 5.93
CA ARG A 139 -15.53 13.06 5.40
C ARG A 139 -16.21 13.93 6.45
N GLU A 140 -16.29 13.45 7.69
CA GLU A 140 -16.82 14.22 8.83
C GLU A 140 -15.92 15.40 9.18
N HIS A 141 -14.60 15.23 9.09
CA HIS A 141 -13.63 16.31 9.33
C HIS A 141 -13.66 17.39 8.24
N GLY A 142 -13.88 16.99 6.98
CA GLY A 142 -14.07 17.91 5.87
C GLY A 142 -12.84 18.80 5.62
N THR A 143 -13.03 20.11 5.69
CA THR A 143 -12.00 21.14 5.45
C THR A 143 -11.54 21.84 6.74
N GLN A 144 -11.83 21.25 7.90
CA GLN A 144 -11.39 21.81 9.17
C GLN A 144 -9.86 21.76 9.28
N HIS A 145 -9.29 22.73 9.98
CA HIS A 145 -7.86 22.87 10.18
C HIS A 145 -7.58 23.32 11.61
N THR A 146 -6.62 22.69 12.28
CA THR A 146 -6.29 22.96 13.69
C THR A 146 -4.93 23.64 13.88
N GLY A 147 -4.39 24.27 12.83
CA GLY A 147 -3.13 25.03 12.91
C GLY A 147 -1.86 24.28 12.49
N HIS A 148 -1.91 22.96 12.31
CA HIS A 148 -0.75 22.14 11.92
C HIS A 148 -0.69 21.82 10.42
N GLY A 149 0.40 21.20 9.96
CA GLY A 149 0.57 20.75 8.58
C GLY A 149 1.31 21.74 7.69
N LEU A 150 1.80 21.25 6.54
CA LEU A 150 2.56 22.06 5.59
C LEU A 150 1.62 22.76 4.61
N SER A 151 1.84 24.05 4.40
CA SER A 151 1.05 24.86 3.49
C SER A 151 1.89 25.92 2.77
N ILE A 152 1.33 26.49 1.71
CA ILE A 152 1.88 27.65 1.00
C ILE A 152 0.79 28.71 0.88
N ASN A 153 1.15 29.98 1.01
CA ASN A 153 0.19 31.08 0.86
C ASN A 153 -0.33 31.15 -0.58
N ARG A 154 -1.64 31.35 -0.77
CA ARG A 154 -2.27 31.45 -2.10
C ARG A 154 -1.73 32.63 -2.92
N ASN A 155 -1.34 33.71 -2.26
CA ASN A 155 -0.75 34.89 -2.91
C ASN A 155 0.68 34.61 -3.43
N ALA A 156 1.35 33.55 -2.94
CA ALA A 156 2.65 33.11 -3.44
C ALA A 156 2.53 32.14 -4.63
N LEU A 157 1.31 31.82 -5.08
CA LEU A 157 1.10 30.96 -6.23
C LEU A 157 1.42 31.68 -7.53
N VAL A 158 2.11 30.97 -8.41
CA VAL A 158 2.57 31.45 -9.72
C VAL A 158 1.65 30.87 -10.79
N SER A 159 1.01 31.76 -11.54
CA SER A 159 0.05 31.41 -12.62
C SER A 159 0.57 30.36 -13.62
N LYS A 160 1.87 30.36 -13.95
CA LYS A 160 2.47 29.38 -14.87
C LYS A 160 2.31 27.90 -14.43
N HIS A 161 2.07 27.68 -13.14
CA HIS A 161 1.90 26.36 -12.54
C HIS A 161 0.43 26.00 -12.29
N SER A 162 -0.51 26.80 -12.76
CA SER A 162 -1.93 26.49 -12.69
C SER A 162 -2.26 25.20 -13.46
N VAL A 163 -3.24 24.46 -12.96
CA VAL A 163 -3.76 23.25 -13.57
C VAL A 163 -5.25 23.43 -13.75
N GLU A 164 -5.70 23.39 -15.00
CA GLU A 164 -7.12 23.49 -15.33
C GLU A 164 -7.83 22.16 -15.05
N LYS A 165 -9.10 22.25 -14.66
CA LYS A 165 -9.97 21.09 -14.49
C LYS A 165 -10.23 20.43 -15.84
N GLY A 166 -10.07 19.12 -15.92
CA GLY A 166 -10.20 18.36 -17.16
C GLY A 166 -8.93 18.31 -18.02
N ALA A 167 -7.80 18.87 -17.56
CA ALA A 167 -6.53 18.76 -18.28
C ALA A 167 -6.12 17.29 -18.49
N PRO A 168 -5.59 16.92 -19.68
CA PRO A 168 -5.19 15.55 -19.94
C PRO A 168 -4.16 15.04 -18.91
N ARG A 169 -4.52 14.03 -18.11
CA ARG A 169 -3.67 13.52 -17.00
C ARG A 169 -2.23 13.23 -17.41
N LYS A 170 -2.02 12.67 -18.61
CA LYS A 170 -0.68 12.39 -19.14
C LYS A 170 0.16 13.67 -19.31
N GLN A 171 -0.46 14.76 -19.77
CA GLN A 171 0.21 16.06 -19.89
C GLN A 171 0.49 16.66 -18.50
N THR A 172 -0.46 16.55 -17.56
CA THR A 172 -0.26 16.98 -16.17
C THR A 172 0.92 16.24 -15.53
N VAL A 173 1.04 14.92 -15.73
CA VAL A 173 2.21 14.16 -15.24
C VAL A 173 3.52 14.65 -15.86
N GLN A 174 3.55 14.95 -17.16
CA GLN A 174 4.75 15.51 -17.79
C GLN A 174 5.12 16.86 -17.17
N ARG A 175 4.13 17.72 -16.87
CA ARG A 175 4.36 18.98 -16.17
C ARG A 175 4.85 18.77 -14.73
N ILE A 176 4.33 17.77 -14.02
CA ILE A 176 4.82 17.37 -12.68
C ILE A 176 6.30 16.95 -12.76
N ILE A 177 6.67 16.11 -13.72
CA ILE A 177 8.07 15.67 -13.90
C ILE A 177 8.99 16.84 -14.22
N ALA A 178 8.53 17.79 -15.04
CA ALA A 178 9.26 19.01 -15.33
C ALA A 178 9.40 19.93 -14.11
N PHE A 179 8.34 20.05 -13.30
CA PHE A 179 8.30 20.86 -12.09
C PHE A 179 9.24 20.32 -10.99
N LEU A 180 9.17 19.01 -10.71
CA LEU A 180 10.01 18.35 -9.71
C LEU A 180 11.46 18.14 -10.17
N GLY A 181 11.68 18.11 -11.48
CA GLY A 181 12.95 17.79 -12.10
C GLY A 181 13.07 16.30 -12.46
N ALA A 182 13.47 16.05 -13.72
CA ALA A 182 13.55 14.69 -14.27
C ALA A 182 14.56 13.78 -13.55
N ASP A 183 15.64 14.35 -13.00
CA ASP A 183 16.65 13.59 -12.26
C ASP A 183 16.11 13.15 -10.89
N VAL A 184 15.44 14.05 -10.16
CA VAL A 184 14.79 13.77 -8.86
C VAL A 184 13.75 12.65 -9.02
N VAL A 185 12.87 12.78 -10.02
CA VAL A 185 11.86 11.75 -10.30
C VAL A 185 12.50 10.42 -10.69
N ALA A 186 13.54 10.43 -11.52
CA ALA A 186 14.18 9.19 -11.95
C ALA A 186 14.81 8.43 -10.79
N ASP A 187 15.42 9.13 -9.83
CA ASP A 187 16.02 8.50 -8.66
C ASP A 187 14.97 8.06 -7.64
N ALA A 188 13.90 8.83 -7.43
CA ALA A 188 12.76 8.40 -6.62
C ALA A 188 12.11 7.12 -7.18
N VAL A 189 11.84 7.05 -8.49
CA VAL A 189 11.31 5.86 -9.17
C VAL A 189 12.23 4.65 -9.01
N LYS A 190 13.55 4.87 -8.97
CA LYS A 190 14.52 3.80 -8.74
C LYS A 190 14.42 3.26 -7.31
N ILE A 191 14.43 4.14 -6.31
CA ILE A 191 14.44 3.78 -4.89
C ILE A 191 13.10 3.14 -4.49
N ALA A 192 12.00 3.81 -4.82
CA ALA A 192 10.64 3.34 -4.54
C ALA A 192 10.18 2.18 -5.44
N LYS A 193 11.00 1.77 -6.42
CA LYS A 193 10.70 0.71 -7.40
C LYS A 193 9.38 0.92 -8.16
N ILE A 194 8.98 2.17 -8.40
CA ILE A 194 7.72 2.51 -9.07
C ILE A 194 7.65 1.85 -10.46
N GLN A 195 6.50 1.23 -10.74
CA GLN A 195 6.22 0.52 -11.98
C GLN A 195 5.08 1.19 -12.75
N PRO A 196 5.09 1.06 -14.09
CA PRO A 196 3.92 1.37 -14.90
C PRO A 196 2.73 0.49 -14.50
N THR A 197 1.53 0.97 -14.79
CA THR A 197 0.29 0.20 -14.61
C THR A 197 0.31 -1.08 -15.44
N GLN A 198 -0.42 -2.11 -15.00
CA GLN A 198 -0.54 -3.35 -15.76
C GLN A 198 -1.17 -3.11 -17.14
N ARG A 199 -2.19 -2.23 -17.21
CA ARG A 199 -2.76 -1.78 -18.49
C ARG A 199 -1.68 -1.28 -19.44
N HIS A 200 -0.79 -0.39 -19.00
CA HIS A 200 0.26 0.13 -19.86
C HIS A 200 1.26 -0.94 -20.29
N LYS A 201 1.63 -1.87 -19.39
CA LYS A 201 2.51 -2.99 -19.74
C LYS A 201 1.89 -3.90 -20.80
N VAL A 202 0.59 -4.19 -20.68
CA VAL A 202 -0.15 -4.99 -21.65
C VAL A 202 -0.26 -4.26 -22.99
N LEU A 203 -0.60 -2.96 -22.99
CA LEU A 203 -0.65 -2.15 -24.21
C LEU A 203 0.71 -2.09 -24.92
N SER A 204 1.79 -1.80 -24.19
CA SER A 204 3.13 -1.79 -24.76
C SER A 204 3.48 -3.14 -25.40
N TRP A 205 3.16 -4.24 -24.72
CA TRP A 205 3.38 -5.57 -25.25
C TRP A 205 2.55 -5.82 -26.52
N LEU A 206 1.28 -5.41 -26.56
CA LEU A 206 0.41 -5.56 -27.72
C LEU A 206 0.93 -4.76 -28.92
N HIS A 207 1.39 -3.52 -28.73
CA HIS A 207 2.02 -2.75 -29.80
C HIS A 207 3.33 -3.37 -30.32
N ASP A 208 4.11 -4.00 -29.44
CA ASP A 208 5.37 -4.63 -29.82
C ASP A 208 5.20 -5.98 -30.53
N ASN A 209 4.03 -6.64 -30.41
CA ASN A 209 3.81 -8.01 -30.90
C ASN A 209 2.70 -8.13 -31.97
N LEU A 210 1.89 -7.09 -32.18
CA LEU A 210 0.92 -7.06 -33.29
C LEU A 210 1.58 -6.54 -34.56
N ASP A 211 1.37 -7.26 -35.66
CA ASP A 211 1.87 -6.90 -36.97
C ASP A 211 0.84 -6.01 -37.70
N PRO A 212 1.19 -4.75 -38.04
CA PRO A 212 0.29 -3.86 -38.75
C PRO A 212 -0.03 -4.30 -40.19
N THR A 213 0.71 -5.27 -40.73
CA THR A 213 0.49 -5.81 -42.09
C THR A 213 -0.63 -6.86 -42.14
N VAL A 214 -1.02 -7.44 -41.01
CA VAL A 214 -2.12 -8.41 -40.91
C VAL A 214 -3.45 -7.67 -40.66
N PRO A 215 -4.47 -7.77 -41.54
CA PRO A 215 -5.71 -6.97 -41.44
C PRO A 215 -6.48 -7.12 -40.12
N GLU A 216 -6.54 -8.33 -39.55
CA GLU A 216 -7.19 -8.59 -38.27
C GLU A 216 -6.44 -7.91 -37.11
N GLN A 217 -5.11 -7.95 -37.13
CA GLN A 217 -4.26 -7.34 -36.10
C GLN A 217 -4.22 -5.82 -36.22
N ARG A 218 -4.34 -5.28 -37.43
CA ARG A 218 -4.51 -3.85 -37.68
C ARG A 218 -5.80 -3.32 -37.08
N THR A 219 -6.92 -4.02 -37.28
CA THR A 219 -8.20 -3.66 -36.65
C THR A 219 -8.08 -3.64 -35.12
N HIS A 220 -7.34 -4.59 -34.53
CA HIS A 220 -7.06 -4.57 -33.10
C HIS A 220 -6.20 -3.36 -32.69
N LEU A 221 -5.13 -3.04 -33.43
CA LEU A 221 -4.28 -1.87 -33.18
C LEU A 221 -5.07 -0.55 -33.15
N ASP A 222 -6.04 -0.39 -34.05
CA ASP A 222 -6.84 0.83 -34.17
C ASP A 222 -7.77 1.06 -32.95
N VAL A 223 -8.16 -0.01 -32.24
CA VAL A 223 -9.05 0.08 -31.07
C VAL A 223 -8.34 -0.10 -29.72
N LEU A 224 -7.05 -0.45 -29.71
CA LEU A 224 -6.29 -0.81 -28.49
C LEU A 224 -6.42 0.24 -27.37
N ASP A 225 -6.26 1.52 -27.71
CA ASP A 225 -6.24 2.59 -26.71
C ASP A 225 -7.60 2.77 -26.02
N ALA A 226 -8.70 2.40 -26.70
CA ALA A 226 -10.07 2.49 -26.20
C ALA A 226 -10.52 1.26 -25.39
N MET A 227 -9.87 0.10 -25.54
CA MET A 227 -10.25 -1.14 -24.84
C MET A 227 -10.08 -1.03 -23.32
N SER A 228 -10.88 -1.75 -22.53
CA SER A 228 -10.72 -1.83 -21.07
C SER A 228 -9.49 -2.64 -20.65
N GLY A 229 -9.03 -2.51 -19.39
CA GLY A 229 -7.87 -3.28 -18.90
C GLY A 229 -8.09 -4.80 -18.94
N LYS A 230 -9.31 -5.25 -18.64
CA LYS A 230 -9.73 -6.66 -18.72
C LYS A 230 -9.70 -7.16 -20.17
N ALA A 231 -10.27 -6.37 -21.10
CA ALA A 231 -10.28 -6.73 -22.53
C ALA A 231 -8.87 -6.82 -23.12
N LEU A 232 -7.97 -5.91 -22.73
CA LEU A 232 -6.56 -5.95 -23.13
C LEU A 232 -5.84 -7.18 -22.59
N ALA A 233 -6.08 -7.55 -21.33
CA ALA A 233 -5.51 -8.75 -20.74
C ALA A 233 -6.02 -10.03 -21.43
N ALA A 234 -7.31 -10.09 -21.77
CA ALA A 234 -7.90 -11.19 -22.52
C ALA A 234 -7.34 -11.30 -23.94
N LEU A 235 -7.17 -10.18 -24.65
CA LEU A 235 -6.54 -10.15 -25.98
C LEU A 235 -5.10 -10.67 -25.92
N LYS A 236 -4.33 -10.21 -24.91
CA LYS A 236 -2.98 -10.71 -24.68
C LYS A 236 -2.96 -12.23 -24.39
N ALA A 237 -3.87 -12.71 -23.54
CA ALA A 237 -3.96 -14.13 -23.19
C ALA A 237 -4.30 -15.00 -24.42
N LYS A 238 -5.22 -14.53 -25.28
CA LYS A 238 -5.56 -15.14 -26.56
C LYS A 238 -4.36 -15.24 -27.51
N LEU A 239 -3.55 -14.19 -27.60
CA LEU A 239 -2.33 -14.16 -28.43
C LEU A 239 -1.21 -15.05 -27.87
N GLU A 240 -1.12 -15.19 -26.56
CA GLU A 240 -0.14 -16.08 -25.91
C GLU A 240 -0.60 -17.55 -25.85
N GLY A 241 -1.83 -17.86 -26.29
CA GLY A 241 -2.41 -19.21 -26.22
C GLY A 241 -2.64 -19.71 -24.79
N LYS A 242 -2.81 -18.80 -23.82
CA LYS A 242 -3.02 -19.13 -22.40
C LYS A 242 -4.45 -18.83 -22.00
N GLU A 243 -5.11 -19.78 -21.34
CA GLU A 243 -6.34 -19.48 -20.61
C GLU A 243 -5.99 -18.63 -19.37
N GLY A 244 -6.68 -17.50 -19.21
CA GLY A 244 -6.34 -16.52 -18.20
C GLY A 244 -6.58 -17.06 -16.79
N SER A 245 -5.53 -17.54 -16.11
CA SER A 245 -5.60 -17.81 -14.67
C SER A 245 -5.70 -16.47 -13.92
N GLY A 246 -6.81 -16.22 -13.24
CA GLY A 246 -7.00 -15.03 -12.41
C GLY A 246 -5.94 -14.97 -11.31
N PHE A 247 -5.01 -14.02 -11.40
CA PHE A 247 -4.03 -13.77 -10.34
C PHE A 247 -4.74 -13.11 -9.15
N GLN A 248 -4.87 -13.84 -8.04
CA GLN A 248 -5.38 -13.29 -6.78
C GLN A 248 -4.21 -12.77 -5.93
N ILE A 249 -4.27 -11.49 -5.54
CA ILE A 249 -3.32 -10.91 -4.60
C ILE A 249 -3.73 -11.38 -3.20
N LYS A 250 -2.82 -12.01 -2.46
CA LYS A 250 -3.05 -12.25 -1.02
C LYS A 250 -3.08 -10.90 -0.30
N THR A 251 -4.25 -10.46 0.13
CA THR A 251 -4.44 -9.20 0.85
C THR A 251 -4.46 -9.46 2.36
N THR A 252 -3.74 -8.63 3.12
CA THR A 252 -3.85 -8.58 4.58
C THR A 252 -4.92 -7.58 4.96
N ILE A 253 -5.82 -7.95 5.86
CA ILE A 253 -6.80 -7.02 6.43
C ILE A 253 -6.07 -6.14 7.45
N LEU A 254 -6.05 -4.84 7.22
CA LEU A 254 -5.53 -3.86 8.19
C LEU A 254 -6.69 -3.26 8.98
N THR A 255 -6.57 -3.26 10.31
CA THR A 255 -7.56 -2.60 11.19
C THR A 255 -7.27 -1.08 11.29
N PRO A 256 -8.27 -0.24 11.66
CA PRO A 256 -8.04 1.18 11.92
C PRO A 256 -6.90 1.43 12.90
N PHE A 257 -6.80 0.61 13.96
CA PHE A 257 -5.68 0.64 14.90
C PHE A 257 -4.32 0.48 14.21
N GLN A 258 -4.16 -0.55 13.37
CA GLN A 258 -2.89 -0.80 12.69
C GLN A 258 -2.49 0.31 11.72
N VAL A 259 -3.47 0.92 11.03
CA VAL A 259 -3.22 2.02 10.09
C VAL A 259 -2.85 3.29 10.86
N LEU A 260 -3.64 3.67 11.87
CA LEU A 260 -3.38 4.87 12.67
C LEU A 260 -2.10 4.78 13.49
N SER A 261 -1.74 3.61 14.02
CA SER A 261 -0.46 3.41 14.71
C SER A 261 0.75 3.55 13.78
N GLN A 262 0.66 3.07 12.53
CA GLN A 262 1.71 3.30 11.52
C GLN A 262 1.82 4.79 11.17
N GLU A 263 0.71 5.51 11.09
CA GLU A 263 0.71 6.95 10.85
C GLU A 263 1.28 7.73 12.04
N LEU A 264 0.96 7.35 13.28
CA LEU A 264 1.56 7.92 14.49
C LEU A 264 3.07 7.72 14.51
N GLU A 265 3.56 6.50 14.25
CA GLU A 265 5.00 6.21 14.20
C GLU A 265 5.72 7.06 13.15
N ARG A 266 5.11 7.21 11.98
CA ARG A 266 5.65 8.03 10.90
C ARG A 266 5.68 9.52 11.25
N HIS A 267 4.62 10.06 11.84
CA HIS A 267 4.54 11.47 12.20
C HIS A 267 5.37 11.83 13.44
N ALA A 268 5.57 10.90 14.37
CA ALA A 268 6.42 11.09 15.54
C ALA A 268 7.87 11.46 15.17
N GLN A 269 8.34 11.09 13.97
CA GLN A 269 9.66 11.47 13.45
C GLN A 269 9.83 12.99 13.26
N HIS A 270 8.74 13.74 13.14
CA HIS A 270 8.75 15.19 12.91
C HIS A 270 7.92 15.97 13.94
N ARG A 271 7.04 15.28 14.66
CA ARG A 271 6.17 15.79 15.72
C ARG A 271 6.46 15.03 17.02
N PRO A 272 7.52 15.40 17.76
CA PRO A 272 7.98 14.64 18.92
C PRO A 272 6.91 14.51 20.01
N GLU A 273 5.96 15.44 20.08
CA GLU A 273 4.80 15.37 20.99
C GLU A 273 3.96 14.10 20.77
N LEU A 274 3.92 13.57 19.54
CA LEU A 274 3.19 12.32 19.23
C LEU A 274 3.88 11.07 19.78
N THR A 275 5.14 11.19 20.21
CA THR A 275 5.89 10.06 20.79
C THR A 275 5.27 9.61 22.10
N GLU A 276 4.69 10.54 22.89
CA GLU A 276 3.96 10.19 24.12
C GLU A 276 2.77 9.26 23.80
N VAL A 277 1.98 9.62 22.79
CA VAL A 277 0.83 8.83 22.34
C VAL A 277 1.27 7.48 21.79
N LEU A 278 2.32 7.47 20.96
CA LEU A 278 2.88 6.25 20.39
C LEU A 278 3.43 5.33 21.48
N ASP A 279 4.14 5.85 22.47
CA ASP A 279 4.70 5.08 23.57
C ASP A 279 3.60 4.46 24.43
N ILE A 280 2.55 5.23 24.72
CA ILE A 280 1.39 4.72 25.45
C ILE A 280 0.74 3.56 24.67
N ILE A 281 0.46 3.75 23.38
CA ILE A 281 -0.21 2.75 22.55
C ILE A 281 0.68 1.53 22.30
N CYS A 282 1.92 1.72 21.85
CA CYS A 282 2.80 0.63 21.43
C CYS A 282 3.53 -0.03 22.61
N LYS A 283 4.00 0.71 23.62
CA LYS A 283 4.79 0.11 24.73
C LYS A 283 3.90 -0.46 25.83
N ARG A 284 2.74 0.13 26.11
CA ARG A 284 1.86 -0.38 27.19
C ARG A 284 0.85 -1.40 26.71
N VAL A 285 0.30 -1.26 25.50
CA VAL A 285 -0.79 -2.16 25.04
C VAL A 285 -0.29 -3.31 24.19
N SER A 286 0.67 -3.09 23.28
CA SER A 286 1.15 -4.14 22.37
C SER A 286 1.66 -5.41 23.07
N PRO A 287 2.46 -5.33 24.16
CA PRO A 287 2.95 -6.53 24.85
C PRO A 287 1.82 -7.37 25.47
N PHE A 288 0.79 -6.73 26.02
CA PHE A 288 -0.35 -7.43 26.63
C PHE A 288 -1.23 -8.10 25.57
N THR A 289 -1.48 -7.44 24.44
CA THR A 289 -2.28 -8.02 23.35
C THR A 289 -1.59 -9.17 22.64
N ALA A 290 -0.24 -9.17 22.58
CA ALA A 290 0.53 -10.29 22.05
C ALA A 290 0.44 -11.54 22.94
N LEU A 291 0.40 -11.35 24.27
CA LEU A 291 0.27 -12.43 25.25
C LEU A 291 -1.14 -13.06 25.27
N HIS A 292 -2.18 -12.26 25.01
CA HIS A 292 -3.58 -12.71 25.09
C HIS A 292 -4.24 -13.03 23.73
N MET A 293 -3.46 -13.07 22.64
CA MET A 293 -3.91 -13.33 21.26
C MET A 293 -5.13 -12.49 20.81
N SER A 294 -5.43 -11.40 21.52
CA SER A 294 -6.60 -10.57 21.26
C SER A 294 -6.21 -9.52 20.22
N ARG A 295 -7.01 -9.38 19.16
CA ARG A 295 -6.82 -8.25 18.23
C ARG A 295 -7.17 -6.96 18.98
N THR A 296 -6.20 -6.09 19.18
CA THR A 296 -6.43 -4.75 19.70
C THR A 296 -7.33 -3.99 18.73
N THR A 297 -8.52 -3.63 19.19
CA THR A 297 -9.46 -2.80 18.43
C THR A 297 -9.69 -1.50 19.19
N LEU A 298 -9.60 -0.39 18.47
CA LEU A 298 -10.01 0.91 19.00
C LEU A 298 -11.53 0.99 19.02
N SER A 299 -12.07 1.58 20.08
CA SER A 299 -13.46 2.07 20.10
C SER A 299 -13.61 3.25 19.13
N ALA A 300 -14.86 3.67 18.88
CA ALA A 300 -15.11 4.83 18.04
C ALA A 300 -14.44 6.10 18.61
N ASP A 301 -14.56 6.31 19.93
CA ASP A 301 -14.03 7.49 20.62
C ASP A 301 -12.50 7.50 20.62
N GLU A 302 -11.87 6.35 20.83
CA GLU A 302 -10.41 6.22 20.77
C GLU A 302 -9.88 6.43 19.34
N THR A 303 -10.61 5.93 18.33
CA THR A 303 -10.27 6.16 16.93
C THR A 303 -10.35 7.65 16.59
N GLN A 304 -11.40 8.34 17.05
CA GLN A 304 -11.56 9.79 16.88
C GLN A 304 -10.44 10.56 17.58
N ALA A 305 -10.09 10.20 18.82
CA ALA A 305 -9.04 10.85 19.58
C ALA A 305 -7.67 10.77 18.88
N VAL A 306 -7.29 9.57 18.39
CA VAL A 306 -6.05 9.40 17.63
C VAL A 306 -6.10 10.16 16.31
N PHE A 307 -7.23 10.14 15.60
CA PHE A 307 -7.44 10.90 14.38
C PHE A 307 -7.22 12.41 14.61
N ASP A 308 -7.82 12.95 15.66
CA ASP A 308 -7.77 14.37 16.00
C ASP A 308 -6.34 14.85 16.28
N VAL A 309 -5.58 14.08 17.04
CA VAL A 309 -4.18 14.42 17.36
C VAL A 309 -3.27 14.33 16.13
N LEU A 310 -3.50 13.34 15.26
CA LEU A 310 -2.82 13.26 13.97
C LEU A 310 -3.11 14.49 13.11
N HIS A 311 -4.32 15.06 13.20
CA HIS A 311 -4.71 16.29 12.50
C HIS A 311 -4.33 17.59 13.22
N GLY A 312 -3.63 17.51 14.35
CA GLY A 312 -3.05 18.68 15.02
C GLY A 312 -3.75 19.14 16.30
N LYS A 313 -4.76 18.40 16.81
CA LYS A 313 -5.23 18.67 18.17
C LYS A 313 -4.09 18.40 19.18
N PRO A 314 -4.03 19.16 20.28
CA PRO A 314 -3.02 18.95 21.32
C PRO A 314 -3.19 17.56 21.96
N VAL A 315 -2.07 16.93 22.33
CA VAL A 315 -2.05 15.59 22.94
C VAL A 315 -2.79 15.58 24.28
N GLU A 316 -2.77 16.71 24.97
CA GLU A 316 -3.44 16.98 26.23
C GLU A 316 -4.95 16.77 26.13
N ALA A 317 -5.55 17.07 24.96
CA ALA A 317 -6.98 16.94 24.74
C ALA A 317 -7.45 15.47 24.66
N ILE A 318 -6.55 14.50 24.53
CA ILE A 318 -6.90 13.08 24.43
C ILE A 318 -6.38 12.23 25.59
N ARG A 319 -5.78 12.85 26.62
CA ARG A 319 -5.17 12.13 27.75
C ARG A 319 -6.17 11.24 28.48
N ASP A 320 -7.40 11.70 28.67
CA ASP A 320 -8.44 10.92 29.36
C ASP A 320 -8.81 9.68 28.56
N VAL A 321 -9.00 9.83 27.24
CA VAL A 321 -9.31 8.71 26.32
C VAL A 321 -8.16 7.71 26.26
N LEU A 322 -6.91 8.18 26.23
CA LEU A 322 -5.74 7.31 26.25
C LEU A 322 -5.60 6.56 27.59
N THR A 323 -5.95 7.20 28.71
CA THR A 323 -5.92 6.57 30.03
C THR A 323 -6.94 5.44 30.08
N GLU A 324 -8.18 5.68 29.66
CA GLU A 324 -9.22 4.65 29.58
C GLU A 324 -8.80 3.49 28.65
N PHE A 325 -8.24 3.80 27.47
CA PHE A 325 -7.73 2.81 26.53
C PHE A 325 -6.65 1.91 27.15
N VAL A 326 -5.70 2.50 27.89
CA VAL A 326 -4.65 1.73 28.58
C VAL A 326 -5.30 0.85 29.63
N GLU A 327 -6.09 1.41 30.53
CA GLU A 327 -6.71 0.64 31.59
C GLU A 327 -7.54 -0.52 31.04
N ARG A 328 -8.27 -0.33 29.93
CA ARG A 328 -9.11 -1.35 29.29
C ARG A 328 -8.32 -2.52 28.73
N HIS A 329 -7.08 -2.29 28.29
CA HIS A 329 -6.24 -3.33 27.68
C HIS A 329 -5.13 -3.86 28.59
N THR A 330 -4.86 -3.20 29.72
CA THR A 330 -3.84 -3.64 30.68
C THR A 330 -4.43 -4.14 32.00
N SER A 331 -5.74 -3.95 32.26
CA SER A 331 -6.38 -4.55 33.44
C SER A 331 -6.61 -6.04 33.24
N ILE A 332 -6.12 -6.86 34.16
CA ILE A 332 -6.47 -8.28 34.24
C ILE A 332 -7.93 -8.36 34.70
N VAL A 333 -8.76 -9.10 33.97
CA VAL A 333 -10.16 -9.34 34.32
C VAL A 333 -10.24 -10.72 34.99
N ASP A 334 -10.78 -10.80 36.20
CA ASP A 334 -11.09 -12.06 36.89
C ASP A 334 -12.59 -12.11 37.16
N ASN A 335 -13.26 -13.19 36.73
CA ASN A 335 -14.72 -13.38 36.83
C ASN A 335 -15.60 -12.20 36.34
N GLY A 336 -15.17 -11.47 35.31
CA GLY A 336 -15.92 -10.35 34.75
C GLY A 336 -15.80 -9.04 35.55
N GLU A 337 -15.05 -9.05 36.64
CA GLU A 337 -14.71 -7.84 37.41
C GLU A 337 -13.27 -7.43 37.13
N ARG A 338 -13.06 -6.10 37.07
CA ARG A 338 -11.77 -5.49 36.76
C ARG A 338 -10.89 -5.58 37.99
N ILE A 339 -9.75 -6.27 37.93
CA ILE A 339 -8.78 -6.25 39.04
C ILE A 339 -8.04 -4.91 38.98
N PRO A 340 -8.17 -4.03 39.99
CA PRO A 340 -7.40 -2.80 40.05
C PRO A 340 -5.90 -3.11 40.13
N ALA A 341 -5.08 -2.35 39.40
CA ALA A 341 -3.63 -2.46 39.51
C ALA A 341 -3.22 -2.16 40.95
N TYR A 342 -2.48 -3.10 41.57
CA TYR A 342 -2.11 -3.19 42.99
C TYR A 342 -3.07 -3.94 43.93
N GLN A 343 -3.20 -5.26 43.75
CA GLN A 343 -2.91 -6.18 44.85
C GLN A 343 -2.11 -7.36 44.31
N PRO A 344 -1.03 -7.80 45.00
CA PRO A 344 -0.39 -9.07 44.64
C PRO A 344 -1.46 -10.17 44.69
N ILE A 345 -1.58 -10.94 43.61
CA ILE A 345 -2.45 -12.12 43.58
C ILE A 345 -1.90 -13.07 44.65
N VAL A 346 -2.48 -13.02 45.84
CA VAL A 346 -2.20 -13.99 46.89
C VAL A 346 -2.93 -15.25 46.48
N PHE A 347 -2.22 -16.18 45.84
CA PHE A 347 -2.65 -17.55 45.80
C PHE A 347 -2.71 -18.03 47.25
N LYS A 348 -3.90 -17.99 47.87
CA LYS A 348 -4.17 -18.78 49.07
C LYS A 348 -4.15 -20.22 48.62
N ALA A 349 -2.96 -20.83 48.63
CA ALA A 349 -2.84 -22.27 48.60
C ALA A 349 -3.59 -22.80 49.82
N GLN A 350 -4.85 -23.18 49.64
CA GLN A 350 -5.50 -24.09 50.56
C GLN A 350 -4.72 -25.39 50.41
N HIS A 351 -3.76 -25.61 51.30
CA HIS A 351 -3.22 -26.94 51.49
C HIS A 351 -4.42 -27.87 51.73
N PRO A 352 -4.66 -28.88 50.87
CA PRO A 352 -5.69 -29.85 51.17
C PRO A 352 -5.35 -30.46 52.53
N ALA A 353 -6.34 -30.47 53.42
CA ALA A 353 -6.23 -31.14 54.71
C ALA A 353 -5.65 -32.53 54.49
N ARG A 354 -4.63 -32.86 55.27
CA ARG A 354 -3.92 -34.14 55.22
C ARG A 354 -4.92 -35.23 55.61
N VAL A 355 -5.60 -35.81 54.61
CA VAL A 355 -6.44 -36.99 54.81
C VAL A 355 -5.49 -38.16 55.03
N VAL A 356 -5.31 -38.53 56.29
CA VAL A 356 -4.67 -39.80 56.67
C VAL A 356 -5.66 -40.90 56.31
N ALA A 357 -5.51 -41.46 55.11
CA ALA A 357 -6.22 -42.67 54.73
C ALA A 357 -5.49 -43.88 55.35
N THR A 358 -6.11 -44.47 56.36
CA THR A 358 -5.79 -45.83 56.84
C THR A 358 -6.02 -46.83 55.71
N LEU A 359 -4.95 -47.53 55.31
CA LEU A 359 -4.98 -48.64 54.36
C LEU A 359 -5.60 -49.90 55.01
N PRO A 360 -6.65 -50.50 54.42
CA PRO A 360 -6.89 -51.92 54.54
C PRO A 360 -6.16 -52.69 53.42
N ALA A 361 -5.81 -53.94 53.74
CA ALA A 361 -5.01 -54.89 52.97
C ALA A 361 -5.63 -55.30 51.60
N PRO A 362 -4.88 -56.02 50.74
CA PRO A 362 -5.12 -56.06 49.29
C PRO A 362 -6.30 -56.96 48.93
N VAL A 363 -7.21 -56.44 48.11
CA VAL A 363 -8.26 -57.23 47.45
C VAL A 363 -7.71 -57.73 46.11
N SER A 364 -7.90 -59.03 45.91
CA SER A 364 -7.53 -59.84 44.75
C SER A 364 -7.97 -59.24 43.40
N VAL A 365 -7.04 -59.26 42.45
CA VAL A 365 -7.29 -59.01 41.02
C VAL A 365 -8.24 -60.09 40.51
N ALA A 366 -9.45 -59.68 40.12
CA ALA A 366 -10.35 -60.51 39.34
C ALA A 366 -10.07 -60.27 37.85
N ASP A 367 -9.97 -61.38 37.12
CA ASP A 367 -9.70 -61.49 35.69
C ASP A 367 -10.80 -60.82 34.86
N ASP A 368 -10.54 -59.63 34.32
CA ASP A 368 -11.22 -59.14 33.12
C ASP A 368 -10.48 -57.92 32.53
N ALA A 369 -9.21 -58.14 32.16
CA ALA A 369 -8.49 -57.22 31.28
C ALA A 369 -8.73 -57.64 29.82
N ARG A 370 -9.80 -57.14 29.19
CA ARG A 370 -9.98 -57.26 27.74
C ARG A 370 -9.12 -56.21 27.04
N SER A 371 -8.39 -56.67 26.03
CA SER A 371 -7.48 -55.88 25.20
C SER A 371 -8.24 -54.86 24.35
N PHE A 372 -7.67 -53.67 24.21
CA PHE A 372 -8.14 -52.56 23.37
C PHE A 372 -8.27 -52.94 21.87
N ALA A 373 -7.72 -54.09 21.45
CA ALA A 373 -7.79 -54.60 20.09
C ALA A 373 -9.17 -55.17 19.70
N ASP A 374 -10.08 -55.45 20.65
CA ASP A 374 -11.40 -56.03 20.37
C ASP A 374 -12.48 -54.98 20.00
N TYR A 375 -12.12 -53.69 19.94
CA TYR A 375 -13.06 -52.59 19.70
C TYR A 375 -13.14 -52.09 18.24
N LEU A 376 -12.45 -52.73 17.29
CA LEU A 376 -12.37 -52.23 15.90
C LEU A 376 -13.19 -53.00 14.85
N ASP A 377 -13.86 -54.10 15.20
CA ASP A 377 -14.58 -54.93 14.21
C ASP A 377 -16.08 -55.12 14.54
N ARG A 378 -16.84 -54.03 14.67
CA ARG A 378 -18.31 -54.10 14.48
C ARG A 378 -18.86 -52.94 13.66
N GLU A 379 -19.36 -53.34 12.48
CA GLU A 379 -20.20 -52.66 11.51
C GLU A 379 -21.58 -52.23 12.05
N GLU A 380 -22.09 -51.18 11.39
CA GLU A 380 -23.51 -50.83 11.16
C GLU A 380 -24.34 -50.32 12.38
N LEU A 381 -25.24 -49.31 12.31
CA LEU A 381 -25.95 -48.60 11.25
C LEU A 381 -26.60 -47.31 11.81
N ASP A 382 -26.92 -46.40 10.88
CA ASP A 382 -28.02 -45.41 10.86
C ASP A 382 -28.21 -44.33 11.93
N ALA A 383 -27.93 -43.09 11.52
CA ALA A 383 -28.91 -41.99 11.64
C ALA A 383 -28.64 -40.90 10.59
N VAL A 384 -29.60 -40.77 9.67
CA VAL A 384 -29.70 -39.81 8.56
C VAL A 384 -29.90 -38.38 9.07
N PRO A 385 -29.21 -37.35 8.54
CA PRO A 385 -29.67 -35.97 8.64
C PRO A 385 -30.57 -35.63 7.43
N MET A 386 -31.87 -35.44 7.70
CA MET A 386 -32.85 -34.95 6.74
C MET A 386 -32.57 -33.47 6.38
N LEU A 387 -32.38 -33.21 5.09
CA LEU A 387 -32.52 -31.91 4.43
C LEU A 387 -34.00 -31.51 4.36
N LEU A 388 -34.31 -30.21 4.44
CA LEU A 388 -35.48 -29.58 3.79
C LEU A 388 -35.35 -28.02 3.83
N PRO A 389 -36.04 -27.24 2.96
CA PRO A 389 -35.44 -26.73 1.73
C PRO A 389 -35.56 -25.19 1.52
N LEU A 390 -34.94 -24.71 0.43
CA LEU A 390 -35.21 -23.42 -0.22
C LEU A 390 -36.57 -23.42 -0.96
N SER A 391 -37.31 -22.31 -0.87
CA SER A 391 -38.13 -21.71 -1.95
C SER A 391 -38.48 -20.26 -1.56
N GLU A 392 -38.02 -19.24 -2.29
CA GLU A 392 -38.73 -18.53 -3.38
C GLU A 392 -40.00 -17.77 -2.88
N VAL A 393 -40.33 -16.51 -3.18
CA VAL A 393 -39.91 -15.54 -4.22
C VAL A 393 -40.72 -14.22 -4.01
N TYR A 394 -40.17 -13.10 -4.50
CA TYR A 394 -40.80 -11.83 -4.98
C TYR A 394 -40.88 -10.53 -4.14
N GLN A 395 -40.36 -9.48 -4.83
CA GLN A 395 -40.77 -8.06 -4.86
C GLN A 395 -40.47 -7.24 -3.58
N MET A 396 -39.59 -6.24 -3.61
CA MET A 396 -39.74 -4.99 -4.37
C MET A 396 -38.38 -4.30 -4.61
N ALA A 397 -38.15 -3.87 -5.85
CA ALA A 397 -37.47 -2.62 -6.20
C ALA A 397 -38.54 -1.73 -6.88
N PRO A 398 -38.35 -0.42 -7.18
CA PRO A 398 -37.10 0.35 -7.17
C PRO A 398 -37.24 1.81 -6.64
N LEU A 399 -36.11 2.54 -6.59
CA LEU A 399 -35.91 3.97 -6.92
C LEU A 399 -34.43 4.29 -6.63
N ALA A 400 -33.53 4.10 -7.60
CA ALA A 400 -33.05 5.15 -8.51
C ALA A 400 -32.29 6.27 -7.79
N ASP A 401 -30.96 6.17 -7.73
CA ASP A 401 -30.10 7.36 -7.76
C ASP A 401 -28.89 7.12 -8.67
N GLN A 402 -28.66 8.09 -9.55
CA GLN A 402 -27.77 8.02 -10.71
C GLN A 402 -26.34 8.38 -10.30
N GLY A 403 -25.54 7.37 -9.94
CA GLY A 403 -24.08 7.50 -9.83
C GLY A 403 -23.40 6.97 -11.09
N GLN A 404 -22.83 7.84 -11.92
CA GLN A 404 -21.98 7.44 -13.05
C GLN A 404 -20.87 6.47 -12.60
N PRO A 405 -20.60 5.38 -13.33
CA PRO A 405 -19.48 4.49 -13.00
C PRO A 405 -18.13 5.15 -13.39
N LEU A 406 -17.18 5.15 -12.46
CA LEU A 406 -15.77 5.46 -12.69
C LEU A 406 -14.95 4.17 -12.92
N PRO A 407 -13.81 4.24 -13.64
CA PRO A 407 -13.38 3.20 -14.59
C PRO A 407 -12.48 2.13 -13.95
N TRP A 408 -12.99 1.43 -12.95
CA TRP A 408 -12.49 0.09 -12.62
C TRP A 408 -13.53 -1.01 -12.81
N ASP A 409 -14.64 -0.67 -13.48
CA ASP A 409 -15.41 -1.64 -14.26
C ASP A 409 -15.02 -1.63 -15.73
#